data_AF-A0A131ZAI9-F1
#
_entry.id   AF-A0A131ZAI9-F1
#
_cell.length_a   1.000
_cell.length_b   1.000
_cell.length_c   1.000
_cell.angle_alpha   90.00
_cell.angle_beta   90.00
_cell.angle_gamma   90.00
#
_symmetry.space_group_name_H-M   'P 1'
#
loop_
_entity.id
_entity.type
_entity.pdbx_description
1 polymer ?
#
loop_
_entity_poly.entity_id
_entity_poly.type
_entity_poly.pdbx_seq_one_letter_code
_entity_poly.pdbx_strand_id
1 'polypeptide(L)'
;TQDNCVVIHGKHEEKSDDRGCYIKREFTRRYVLPEDVDPETVKCQLNPSGYLSLEAPRKNGPKKVEDANKPIPIEVGHESSAGGDKKSA
;
A
#
# COMPACT_ATOMS: atom_id res chain seq x y z
N THR A 1 16.29 -5.96 1.63
CA THR A 1 14.94 -6.44 1.24
C THR A 1 15.09 -7.84 0.68
N GLN A 2 14.07 -8.71 0.80
CA GLN A 2 14.07 -10.08 0.31
C GLN A 2 12.63 -10.48 -0.04
N ASP A 3 12.39 -11.09 -1.20
CA ASP A 3 11.09 -11.63 -1.62
C ASP A 3 9.91 -10.67 -1.39
N ASN A 4 10.01 -9.45 -1.93
CA ASN A 4 9.04 -8.36 -1.74
C ASN A 4 8.78 -7.96 -0.27
N CYS A 5 9.68 -8.29 0.64
CA CYS A 5 9.59 -7.93 2.05
C CYS A 5 10.79 -7.09 2.51
N VAL A 6 10.53 -6.20 3.46
CA VAL A 6 11.56 -5.61 4.32
C VAL A 6 11.73 -6.52 5.53
N VAL A 7 12.93 -7.06 5.68
CA VAL A 7 13.33 -7.85 6.85
C VAL A 7 14.28 -7.01 7.69
N ILE A 8 13.93 -6.81 8.95
CA ILE A 8 14.68 -6.01 9.92
C ILE A 8 15.19 -6.93 11.01
N HIS A 9 16.51 -6.98 11.18
CA HIS A 9 17.17 -7.68 12.28
C HIS A 9 17.73 -6.66 13.26
N GLY A 10 17.34 -6.78 14.53
CA GLY A 10 17.83 -5.91 15.60
C GLY A 10 18.47 -6.74 16.71
N LYS A 11 19.66 -6.33 17.15
CA LYS A 11 20.38 -6.92 18.29
C LYS A 11 20.74 -5.82 19.28
N HIS A 12 20.50 -6.05 20.55
CA HIS A 12 20.84 -5.14 21.64
C HIS A 12 21.54 -5.94 22.74
N GLU A 13 22.72 -5.49 23.13
CA GLU A 13 23.52 -6.06 24.21
C GLU A 13 23.91 -4.97 25.21
N GLU A 14 23.59 -5.17 26.48
CA GLU A 14 23.95 -4.28 27.59
C GLU A 14 24.70 -5.11 28.64
N LYS A 15 25.90 -4.65 29.01
CA LYS A 15 26.70 -5.21 30.09
C LYS A 15 26.70 -4.18 31.23
N SER A 16 26.26 -4.58 32.42
CA SER A 16 26.40 -3.75 33.61
C SER A 16 27.66 -4.15 34.38
N ASP A 17 28.57 -3.20 34.56
CA ASP A 17 29.92 -3.44 35.10
C ASP A 17 29.92 -3.82 36.58
N ASP A 18 28.88 -3.44 37.33
CA ASP A 18 28.91 -3.51 38.79
C ASP A 18 28.22 -4.75 39.41
N ARG A 19 27.34 -5.45 38.68
CA ARG A 19 26.48 -6.51 39.28
C ARG A 19 26.17 -7.73 38.40
N GLY A 20 26.95 -8.00 37.35
CA GLY A 20 26.84 -9.26 36.59
C GLY A 20 25.54 -9.44 35.82
N CYS A 21 24.74 -8.38 35.64
CA CYS A 21 23.57 -8.41 34.77
C CYS A 21 24.02 -8.21 33.32
N TYR A 22 23.65 -9.15 32.46
CA TYR A 22 23.84 -9.08 31.01
C TYR A 22 22.46 -9.13 30.34
N ILE A 23 22.14 -8.11 29.55
CA ILE A 23 20.92 -8.08 28.77
C ILE A 23 21.28 -8.30 27.32
N LYS A 24 20.71 -9.34 26.72
CA LYS A 24 20.75 -9.58 25.28
C LYS A 24 19.33 -9.70 24.76
N ARG A 25 18.99 -8.87 23.77
CA ARG A 25 17.69 -8.89 23.10
C ARG A 25 17.94 -8.95 21.60
N GLU A 26 17.22 -9.82 20.92
CA GLU A 26 17.24 -9.93 19.46
C GLU A 26 15.80 -9.98 18.95
N PHE A 27 15.55 -9.32 17.83
CA PHE A 27 14.27 -9.41 17.15
C PHE A 27 14.45 -9.46 15.64
N THR A 28 13.50 -10.11 14.98
CA THR A 28 13.34 -10.05 13.53
C THR A 28 11.92 -9.60 13.23
N ARG A 29 11.78 -8.54 12.43
CA ARG A 29 10.49 -8.07 11.92
C ARG A 29 10.48 -8.17 10.41
N ARG A 30 9.36 -8.65 9.85
CA ARG A 30 9.17 -8.75 8.40
C ARG A 30 7.92 -7.99 8.00
N TYR A 31 8.06 -7.10 7.04
CA TYR A 31 6.97 -6.30 6.48
C TYR A 31 6.87 -6.56 4.98
N VAL A 32 5.68 -6.88 4.49
CA VAL A 32 5.43 -7.03 3.06
C VAL A 32 5.37 -5.64 2.44
N LEU A 33 6.10 -5.43 1.34
CA LEU A 33 6.05 -4.19 0.60
C LEU A 33 4.80 -4.15 -0.29
N PRO A 34 4.17 -2.98 -0.46
CA PRO A 34 3.15 -2.79 -1.48
C PRO A 34 3.69 -3.13 -2.87
N GLU A 35 2.82 -3.64 -3.76
CA GLU A 35 3.20 -4.06 -5.13
C GLU A 35 3.80 -2.95 -5.99
N ASP A 36 3.48 -1.70 -5.67
CA ASP A 36 3.95 -0.52 -6.39
C ASP A 36 5.17 0.14 -5.74
N VAL A 37 5.80 -0.51 -4.76
CA VAL A 37 7.09 -0.07 -4.20
C VAL A 37 8.20 -0.90 -4.81
N ASP A 38 9.26 -0.24 -5.26
CA ASP A 38 10.48 -0.92 -5.66
C ASP A 38 11.32 -1.29 -4.42
N PRO A 39 11.57 -2.59 -4.15
CA PRO A 39 12.35 -3.00 -2.99
C PRO A 39 13.77 -2.46 -2.93
N GLU A 40 14.36 -2.07 -4.07
CA GLU A 40 15.72 -1.49 -4.13
C GLU A 40 15.74 -0.02 -3.72
N THR A 41 14.59 0.65 -3.75
CA THR A 41 14.48 2.09 -3.44
C THR A 41 14.21 2.38 -1.96
N VAL A 42 14.03 1.33 -1.15
CA VAL A 42 13.79 1.46 0.30
C VAL A 42 15.03 2.02 0.98
N LYS A 43 14.84 3.10 1.75
CA LYS A 43 15.85 3.73 2.59
C LYS A 43 15.45 3.60 4.05
N CYS A 44 16.44 3.54 4.93
CA CYS A 44 16.22 3.47 6.37
C CYS A 44 17.06 4.51 7.11
N GLN A 45 16.53 5.04 8.22
CA GLN A 45 17.24 5.95 9.11
C GLN A 45 16.91 5.62 10.56
N LEU A 46 17.94 5.45 11.39
CA LEU A 46 17.80 5.28 12.83
C LEU A 46 18.10 6.62 13.51
N ASN A 47 17.15 7.13 14.28
CA ASN A 47 17.34 8.38 15.01
C ASN A 47 18.01 8.15 16.38
N PRO A 48 18.57 9.20 17.02
CA PRO A 48 19.19 9.09 18.34
C PRO A 48 18.24 8.60 19.44
N SER A 49 16.93 8.78 19.25
CA SER A 49 15.89 8.29 20.17
C SER A 49 15.57 6.80 20.00
N GLY A 50 16.23 6.10 19.08
CA GLY A 50 16.10 4.65 18.88
C GLY A 50 14.98 4.20 17.93
N TYR A 51 14.36 5.13 17.18
CA TYR A 51 13.34 4.80 16.19
C TYR A 51 13.95 4.61 14.80
N LEU A 52 13.69 3.44 14.20
CA LEU A 52 14.05 3.13 12.82
C LEU A 52 12.89 3.50 11.90
N SER A 53 13.10 4.49 11.03
CA SER A 53 12.17 4.89 9.98
C SER A 53 12.53 4.21 8.66
N LEU A 54 11.53 3.77 7.91
CA LEU A 54 11.65 3.15 6.58
C LEU A 54 10.83 3.93 5.57
N GLU A 55 11.44 4.33 4.45
CA GLU A 55 10.81 5.15 3.42
C GLU A 55 11.14 4.62 2.03
N ALA A 56 10.18 4.68 1.11
CA ALA A 56 10.38 4.33 -0.29
C ALA A 56 9.39 5.08 -1.20
N PRO A 57 9.82 5.54 -2.39
CA PRO A 57 8.91 6.09 -3.38
C PRO A 57 8.00 5.01 -3.98
N ARG A 58 6.72 5.33 -4.17
CA ARG A 58 5.76 4.49 -4.90
C ARG A 58 5.85 4.80 -6.40
N LYS A 59 5.84 3.77 -7.24
CA LYS A 59 5.91 3.85 -8.71
C LYS A 59 4.70 4.58 -9.29
N ASN A 60 3.54 4.34 -8.71
CA ASN A 60 2.32 5.07 -9.03
C ASN A 60 2.09 6.05 -7.89
N GLY A 61 1.91 7.34 -8.21
CA GLY A 61 1.52 8.34 -7.21
C GLY A 61 0.24 7.92 -6.46
N PRO A 62 -0.15 8.61 -5.37
CA PRO A 62 -1.35 8.24 -4.63
C PRO A 62 -2.50 8.03 -5.62
N LYS A 63 -3.07 6.81 -5.63
CA LYS A 63 -4.22 6.49 -6.49
C LYS A 63 -5.22 7.61 -6.24
N LYS A 64 -5.47 8.46 -7.25
CA LYS A 64 -6.58 9.40 -7.18
C LYS A 64 -7.79 8.52 -6.92
N VAL A 65 -8.37 8.64 -5.73
CA VAL A 65 -9.69 8.10 -5.48
C VAL A 65 -10.56 8.88 -6.44
N GLU A 66 -10.86 8.32 -7.61
CA GLU A 66 -11.87 8.91 -8.48
C GLU A 66 -13.14 8.98 -7.64
N ASP A 67 -13.68 10.19 -7.50
CA ASP A 67 -14.88 10.45 -6.72
C ASP A 67 -15.92 9.35 -6.99
N ALA A 68 -16.31 8.63 -5.94
CA ALA A 68 -17.32 7.57 -5.99
C ALA A 68 -18.72 8.08 -6.42
N ASN A 69 -18.81 9.36 -6.82
CA ASN A 69 -20.01 10.09 -7.18
C ASN A 69 -20.06 10.42 -8.69
N LYS A 70 -19.36 9.66 -9.54
CA LYS A 70 -19.49 9.79 -11.00
C LYS A 70 -20.86 9.22 -11.42
N PRO A 71 -21.80 10.04 -11.93
CA PRO A 71 -23.11 9.55 -12.34
C PRO A 71 -22.98 8.64 -13.57
N ILE A 72 -23.65 7.48 -13.52
CA ILE A 72 -23.71 6.51 -14.64
C ILE A 72 -24.90 6.89 -15.53
N PRO A 73 -24.70 7.19 -16.82
CA PRO A 73 -25.81 7.54 -17.72
C PRO A 73 -26.68 6.31 -18.03
N ILE A 74 -28.01 6.50 -18.03
CA ILE A 74 -28.99 5.48 -18.42
C ILE A 74 -29.41 5.76 -19.86
N GLU A 75 -29.14 4.83 -20.78
CA GLU A 75 -29.68 4.89 -22.13
C GLU A 75 -31.07 4.26 -22.16
N VAL A 76 -32.09 5.07 -22.45
CA VAL A 76 -33.48 4.60 -22.64
C VAL A 76 -33.70 4.37 -24.12
N GLY A 77 -33.67 3.10 -24.55
CA GLY A 77 -34.08 2.70 -25.90
C GLY A 77 -35.60 2.78 -26.03
N HIS A 78 -36.11 3.82 -26.69
CA HIS A 78 -37.52 3.90 -27.06
C HIS A 78 -37.72 3.20 -28.41
N GLU A 79 -38.26 1.99 -28.38
CA GLU A 79 -38.69 1.30 -29.60
C GLU A 79 -39.98 1.95 -30.10
N SER A 80 -39.84 2.92 -30.99
CA SER A 80 -40.97 3.53 -31.67
C SER A 80 -41.53 2.52 -32.68
N SER A 81 -42.65 1.88 -32.35
CA SER A 81 -43.40 1.05 -33.30
C SER A 81 -44.04 1.94 -34.37
N ALA A 82 -43.35 2.07 -35.51
CA ALA A 82 -43.93 2.56 -36.75
C ALA A 82 -44.72 1.41 -37.41
N GLY A 83 -46.04 1.56 -37.55
CA GLY A 83 -46.89 0.67 -38.33
C GLY A 83 -48.03 1.46 -38.98
N GLY A 84 -47.94 1.63 -40.30
CA GLY A 84 -48.74 2.59 -41.08
C GLY A 84 -50.08 2.10 -41.63
N ASP A 85 -50.75 3.06 -42.27
CA ASP A 85 -51.99 3.06 -43.03
C ASP A 85 -52.42 1.77 -43.75
N LYS A 86 -53.72 1.43 -43.64
CA LYS A 86 -54.50 0.89 -44.77
C LYS A 86 -55.93 1.46 -44.83
N LYS A 87 -56.18 2.09 -45.99
CA LYS A 87 -57.42 2.59 -46.61
C LYS A 87 -58.56 1.56 -46.72
N SER A 88 -59.80 1.95 -46.38
CA SER A 88 -61.12 1.51 -46.90
C SER A 88 -62.20 2.01 -45.91
N ALA A 89 -63.37 2.54 -46.28
CA ALA A 89 -64.15 2.58 -47.51
C ALA A 89 -64.84 3.96 -47.65
#